data_AF-A0A354NSQ4-F1
#
_entry.id   AF-A0A354NSQ4-F1
#
_cell.length_a   1.000
_cell.length_b   1.000
_cell.length_c   1.000
_cell.angle_alpha   90.00
_cell.angle_beta   90.00
_cell.angle_gamma   90.00
#
_symmetry.space_group_name_H-M   'P 1'
#
loop_
_entity.id
_entity.type
_entity.pdbx_description
1 polymer ?
#
loop_
_entity_poly.entity_id
_entity_poly.type
_entity_poly.pdbx_seq_one_letter_code
_entity_poly.pdbx_strand_id
1 'polypeptide(L)'
;MGVLSRMSTIVKSKMNRLLDSAENPNEQLDYAYDEQRKMLQNVKRGIVEMVTAKRRLQLQAEKVKTNIATVDNQARQALAAGREDLARMALQRKQAAMIELDGLDAQITQLEGEQEKLTQSEQRLAQKVEAFKSKKEIIKAQYSAAQAQVRIGSALNGLSEEMGDVQLSVERAEAKTETMRAKAGAIDELADLGVLDDVSGTSSDPLSKELAELTASQNVEDELAALRAGLPPADDKRALPGG
;
A
#
# COMPACT_ATOMS: atom_id res chain seq x y z
N MET A 1 35.56 24.23 -6.21
CA MET A 1 34.51 23.26 -5.82
C MET A 1 33.43 23.99 -5.03
N GLY A 2 32.36 24.37 -5.72
CA GLY A 2 31.56 25.56 -5.40
C GLY A 2 30.35 25.36 -4.48
N VAL A 3 30.11 26.38 -3.66
CA VAL A 3 28.89 26.65 -2.87
C VAL A 3 27.58 26.57 -3.68
N LEU A 4 27.65 26.81 -5.00
CA LEU A 4 26.51 26.70 -5.92
C LEU A 4 26.01 25.24 -6.09
N SER A 5 26.90 24.25 -5.95
CA SER A 5 26.50 22.83 -5.96
C SER A 5 25.68 22.47 -4.71
N ARG A 6 26.01 23.06 -3.55
CA ARG A 6 25.29 22.80 -2.30
C ARG A 6 23.90 23.44 -2.26
N MET A 7 23.71 24.61 -2.89
CA MET A 7 22.36 25.21 -2.99
C MET A 7 21.44 24.39 -3.91
N SER A 8 21.96 23.81 -4.99
CA SER A 8 21.17 22.92 -5.86
C SER A 8 20.72 21.63 -5.13
N THR A 9 21.58 21.07 -4.27
CA THR A 9 21.26 19.87 -3.48
C THR A 9 20.21 20.13 -2.40
N ILE A 10 20.18 21.32 -1.81
CA ILE A 10 19.17 21.69 -0.78
C ILE A 10 17.78 21.87 -1.41
N VAL A 11 17.70 22.33 -2.66
CA VAL A 11 16.42 22.44 -3.39
C VAL A 11 15.94 21.06 -3.87
N LYS A 12 16.84 20.21 -4.40
CA LYS A 12 16.48 18.83 -4.81
C LYS A 12 16.02 17.94 -3.65
N SER A 13 16.64 18.04 -2.48
CA SER A 13 16.23 17.23 -1.31
C SER A 13 14.87 17.64 -0.73
N LYS A 14 14.49 18.92 -0.82
CA LYS A 14 13.13 19.38 -0.49
C LYS A 14 12.11 18.95 -1.54
N MET A 15 12.51 18.82 -2.80
CA MET A 15 11.63 18.36 -3.87
C MET A 15 11.36 16.84 -3.80
N ASN A 16 12.37 16.03 -3.43
CA ASN A 16 12.14 14.60 -3.14
C ASN A 16 11.23 14.39 -1.92
N ARG A 17 11.38 15.19 -0.85
CA ARG A 17 10.44 15.11 0.30
C ARG A 17 9.01 15.54 -0.01
N LEU A 18 8.81 16.42 -1.00
CA LEU A 18 7.47 16.80 -1.46
C LEU A 18 6.87 15.75 -2.42
N LEU A 19 7.70 15.00 -3.13
CA LEU A 19 7.28 13.82 -3.90
C LEU A 19 6.92 12.65 -2.98
N ASP A 20 7.66 12.39 -1.91
CA ASP A 20 7.33 11.37 -0.90
C ASP A 20 6.10 11.78 -0.06
N SER A 21 5.83 13.08 0.11
CA SER A 21 4.60 13.56 0.77
C SER A 21 3.33 13.28 -0.06
N ALA A 22 3.47 12.92 -1.33
CA ALA A 22 2.39 12.37 -2.15
C ALA A 22 2.17 10.86 -1.92
N GLU A 23 3.06 10.15 -1.20
CA GLU A 23 3.01 8.68 -1.02
C GLU A 23 2.13 8.20 0.12
N ASN A 24 1.87 9.03 1.14
CA ASN A 24 1.01 8.64 2.28
C ASN A 24 -0.38 9.29 2.20
N PRO A 25 -1.39 8.61 1.63
CA PRO A 25 -2.77 9.13 1.55
C PRO A 25 -3.35 9.46 2.93
N ASN A 26 -2.86 8.82 3.99
CA ASN A 26 -3.29 9.08 5.37
C ASN A 26 -3.02 10.52 5.81
N GLU A 27 -1.80 11.03 5.59
CA GLU A 27 -1.40 12.38 6.02
C GLU A 27 -2.13 13.45 5.21
N GLN A 28 -2.29 13.24 3.90
CA GLN A 28 -3.02 14.15 3.03
C GLN A 28 -4.50 14.27 3.44
N LEU A 29 -5.14 13.15 3.80
CA LEU A 29 -6.52 13.16 4.27
C LEU A 29 -6.66 13.81 5.66
N ASP A 30 -5.71 13.61 6.57
CA ASP A 30 -5.70 14.28 7.87
C ASP A 30 -5.52 15.79 7.70
N TYR A 31 -4.59 16.23 6.85
CA TYR A 31 -4.41 17.65 6.52
C TYR A 31 -5.67 18.27 5.90
N ALA A 32 -6.27 17.61 4.91
CA ALA A 32 -7.48 18.10 4.26
C ALA A 32 -8.66 18.21 5.24
N TYR A 33 -8.78 17.28 6.19
CA TYR A 33 -9.79 17.33 7.25
C TYR A 33 -9.56 18.53 8.18
N ASP A 34 -8.33 18.76 8.62
CA ASP A 34 -8.00 19.89 9.48
C ASP A 34 -8.24 21.23 8.78
N GLU A 35 -7.94 21.34 7.49
CA GLU A 35 -8.19 22.54 6.72
C GLU A 35 -9.70 22.81 6.56
N GLN A 36 -10.52 21.76 6.33
CA GLN A 36 -11.97 21.88 6.33
C GLN A 36 -12.52 22.32 7.70
N ARG A 37 -11.95 21.83 8.81
CA ARG A 37 -12.34 22.26 10.16
C ARG A 37 -12.00 23.73 10.42
N LYS A 38 -10.81 24.18 10.02
CA LYS A 38 -10.42 25.60 10.12
C LYS A 38 -11.36 26.48 9.29
N MET A 39 -11.69 26.07 8.08
CA MET A 39 -12.65 26.79 7.23
C MET A 39 -14.02 26.90 7.91
N LEU A 40 -14.53 25.80 8.48
CA LEU A 40 -15.79 25.81 9.24
C LEU A 40 -15.72 26.76 10.44
N GLN A 41 -14.62 26.76 11.19
CA GLN A 41 -14.41 27.67 12.31
C GLN A 41 -14.35 29.15 11.85
N ASN A 42 -13.71 29.44 10.73
CA ASN A 42 -13.66 30.78 10.15
C ASN A 42 -15.04 31.26 9.73
N VAL A 43 -15.86 30.41 9.11
CA VAL A 43 -17.26 30.72 8.77
C VAL A 43 -18.06 31.03 10.03
N LYS A 44 -17.95 30.20 11.08
CA LYS A 44 -18.60 30.44 12.38
C LYS A 44 -18.20 31.78 12.98
N ARG A 45 -16.91 32.13 12.94
CA ARG A 45 -16.42 33.43 13.41
C ARG A 45 -17.01 34.59 12.61
N GLY A 46 -17.04 34.48 11.28
CA GLY A 46 -17.65 35.49 10.41
C GLY A 46 -19.13 35.70 10.71
N ILE A 47 -19.87 34.62 11.01
CA ILE A 47 -21.28 34.71 11.43
C ILE A 47 -21.40 35.49 12.75
N VAL A 48 -20.54 35.21 13.73
CA VAL A 48 -20.55 35.92 15.02
C VAL A 48 -20.24 37.41 14.85
N GLU A 49 -19.26 37.77 14.02
CA GLU A 49 -18.91 39.16 13.74
C GLU A 49 -20.08 39.93 13.10
N MET A 50 -20.77 39.32 12.14
CA MET A 50 -21.93 39.92 11.50
C MET A 50 -23.14 40.00 12.44
N VAL A 51 -23.40 38.99 13.28
CA VAL A 51 -24.44 39.08 14.33
C VAL A 51 -24.14 40.23 15.31
N THR A 52 -22.87 40.40 15.66
CA THR A 52 -22.42 41.52 16.52
C THR A 52 -22.63 42.87 15.82
N ALA A 53 -22.28 42.98 14.54
CA ALA A 53 -22.50 44.18 13.75
C ALA A 53 -24.00 44.52 13.64
N LYS A 54 -24.85 43.53 13.36
CA LYS A 54 -26.31 43.67 13.36
C LYS A 54 -26.82 44.16 14.70
N ARG A 55 -26.38 43.55 15.81
CA ARG A 55 -26.80 43.96 17.15
C ARG A 55 -26.42 45.41 17.46
N ARG A 56 -25.24 45.86 17.01
CA ARG A 56 -24.83 47.26 17.15
C ARG A 56 -25.76 48.21 16.40
N LEU A 57 -26.16 47.88 15.17
CA LEU A 57 -27.12 48.67 14.39
C LEU A 57 -28.51 48.69 15.06
N GLN A 58 -28.98 47.55 15.56
CA GLN A 58 -30.24 47.50 16.32
C GLN A 58 -30.21 48.42 17.54
N LEU A 59 -29.11 48.44 18.30
CA LEU A 59 -28.97 49.36 19.44
C LEU A 59 -28.93 50.84 19.00
N GLN A 60 -28.42 51.15 17.81
CA GLN A 60 -28.48 52.51 17.24
C GLN A 60 -29.92 52.86 16.84
N ALA A 61 -30.62 51.97 16.14
CA ALA A 61 -32.02 52.15 15.75
C ALA A 61 -32.92 52.39 16.96
N GLU A 62 -32.73 51.66 18.06
CA GLU A 62 -33.51 51.87 19.30
C GLU A 62 -33.24 53.23 19.96
N LYS A 63 -32.00 53.75 19.87
CA LYS A 63 -31.70 55.12 20.32
C LYS A 63 -32.42 56.16 19.47
N VAL A 64 -32.43 55.98 18.14
CA VAL A 64 -33.13 56.87 17.20
C VAL A 64 -34.63 56.83 17.45
N LYS A 65 -35.23 55.65 17.65
CA LYS A 65 -36.65 55.52 18.05
C LYS A 65 -36.98 56.27 19.34
N THR A 66 -36.12 56.16 20.34
CA THR A 66 -36.30 56.89 21.62
C THR A 66 -36.23 58.42 21.41
N ASN A 67 -35.32 58.87 20.54
CA ASN A 67 -35.23 60.28 20.16
C ASN A 67 -36.49 60.76 19.42
N ILE A 68 -37.01 59.98 18.47
CA ILE A 68 -38.27 60.27 17.76
C ILE A 68 -39.41 60.49 18.76
N ALA A 69 -39.57 59.60 19.74
CA ALA A 69 -40.60 59.73 20.78
C ALA A 69 -40.41 61.00 21.63
N THR A 70 -39.16 61.32 21.99
CA THR A 70 -38.82 62.52 22.76
C THR A 70 -39.18 63.79 22.00
N VAL A 71 -38.80 63.87 20.73
CA VAL A 71 -39.06 65.04 19.87
C VAL A 71 -40.55 65.15 19.53
N ASP A 72 -41.28 64.05 19.39
CA ASP A 72 -42.75 64.06 19.25
C ASP A 72 -43.43 64.66 20.48
N ASN A 73 -43.00 64.27 21.68
CA ASN A 73 -43.50 64.85 22.94
C ASN A 73 -43.19 66.34 23.03
N GLN A 74 -41.98 66.77 22.64
CA GLN A 74 -41.60 68.18 22.58
C GLN A 74 -42.49 68.97 21.61
N ALA A 75 -42.80 68.41 20.43
CA ALA A 75 -43.69 69.04 19.46
C ALA A 75 -45.10 69.24 20.03
N ARG A 76 -45.65 68.22 20.73
CA ARG A 76 -46.96 68.30 21.39
C ARG A 76 -46.99 69.35 22.50
N GLN A 77 -45.94 69.42 23.32
CA GLN A 77 -45.82 70.41 24.38
C GLN A 77 -45.72 71.84 23.82
N ALA A 78 -44.94 72.04 22.76
CA ALA A 78 -44.81 73.34 22.09
C ALA A 78 -46.16 73.81 21.50
N LEU A 79 -46.92 72.90 20.86
CA LEU A 79 -48.27 73.19 20.38
C LEU A 79 -49.23 73.55 21.52
N ALA A 80 -49.21 72.80 22.63
CA ALA A 80 -50.03 73.10 23.80
C ALA A 80 -49.71 74.46 24.42
N ALA A 81 -48.45 74.92 24.31
CA ALA A 81 -48.01 76.23 24.74
C ALA A 81 -48.21 77.35 23.70
N GLY A 82 -48.86 77.07 22.56
CA GLY A 82 -49.11 78.04 21.49
C GLY A 82 -47.86 78.44 20.69
N ARG A 83 -46.74 77.71 20.82
CA ARG A 83 -45.47 77.99 20.14
C ARG A 83 -45.33 77.12 18.89
N GLU A 84 -46.03 77.50 17.83
CA GLU A 84 -46.07 76.75 16.57
C GLU A 84 -44.71 76.68 15.85
N ASP A 85 -43.87 77.70 16.00
CA ASP A 85 -42.51 77.75 15.48
C ASP A 85 -41.63 76.65 16.07
N LEU A 86 -41.65 76.49 17.40
CA LEU A 86 -40.96 75.41 18.11
C LEU A 86 -41.51 74.03 17.73
N ALA A 87 -42.83 73.91 17.61
CA ALA A 87 -43.47 72.67 17.19
C ALA A 87 -43.05 72.26 15.78
N ARG A 88 -43.00 73.20 14.83
CA ARG A 88 -42.56 72.94 13.46
C ARG A 88 -41.09 72.49 13.42
N MET A 89 -40.22 73.13 14.19
CA MET A 89 -38.81 72.70 14.31
C MET A 89 -38.66 71.30 14.91
N ALA A 90 -39.43 70.97 15.95
CA ALA A 90 -39.44 69.63 16.53
C ALA A 90 -39.91 68.59 15.50
N LEU A 91 -40.99 68.86 14.76
CA LEU A 91 -41.46 67.96 13.70
C LEU A 91 -40.45 67.78 12.56
N GLN A 92 -39.70 68.81 12.18
CA GLN A 92 -38.61 68.69 11.22
C GLN A 92 -37.50 67.75 11.71
N ARG A 93 -37.11 67.87 12.99
CA ARG A 93 -36.14 66.96 13.62
C ARG A 93 -36.66 65.53 13.70
N LYS A 94 -37.94 65.35 14.02
CA LYS A 94 -38.61 64.04 14.00
C LYS A 94 -38.53 63.41 12.61
N GLN A 95 -38.84 64.17 11.56
CA GLN A 95 -38.76 63.68 10.18
C GLN A 95 -37.34 63.24 9.81
N ALA A 96 -36.33 64.02 10.18
CA ALA A 96 -34.93 63.64 9.95
C ALA A 96 -34.55 62.34 10.68
N ALA A 97 -34.96 62.18 11.93
CA ALA A 97 -34.72 60.96 12.71
C ALA A 97 -35.48 59.75 12.15
N MET A 98 -36.68 59.93 11.58
CA MET A 98 -37.40 58.84 10.90
C MET A 98 -36.67 58.35 9.65
N ILE A 99 -36.11 59.26 8.84
CA ILE A 99 -35.28 58.89 7.67
C ILE A 99 -34.02 58.11 8.11
N GLU A 100 -33.37 58.53 9.20
CA GLU A 100 -32.24 57.82 9.77
C GLU A 100 -32.63 56.40 10.22
N LEU A 101 -33.78 56.26 10.90
CA LEU A 101 -34.29 54.98 11.35
C LEU A 101 -34.58 54.03 10.17
N ASP A 102 -35.26 54.52 9.13
CA ASP A 102 -35.55 53.73 7.93
C ASP A 102 -34.26 53.22 7.27
N GLY A 103 -33.22 54.05 7.23
CA GLY A 103 -31.90 53.66 6.73
C GLY A 103 -31.19 52.60 7.58
N LEU A 104 -31.35 52.65 8.90
CA LEU A 104 -30.82 51.63 9.82
C LEU A 104 -31.58 50.31 9.70
N ASP A 105 -32.92 50.36 9.62
CA ASP A 105 -33.77 49.18 9.48
C ASP A 105 -33.53 48.45 8.16
N ALA A 106 -33.28 49.19 7.07
CA ALA A 106 -32.88 48.61 5.79
C ALA A 106 -31.53 47.86 5.90
N GLN A 107 -30.53 48.45 6.56
CA GLN A 107 -29.23 47.80 6.79
C GLN A 107 -29.35 46.56 7.68
N ILE A 108 -30.17 46.62 8.73
CA ILE A 108 -30.44 45.48 9.61
C ILE A 108 -31.05 44.34 8.78
N THR A 109 -32.08 44.62 7.98
CA THR A 109 -32.75 43.63 7.12
C THR A 109 -31.77 42.99 6.12
N GLN A 110 -30.88 43.79 5.53
CA GLN A 110 -29.84 43.27 4.63
C GLN A 110 -28.91 42.29 5.37
N LEU A 111 -28.41 42.67 6.55
CA LEU A 111 -27.55 41.80 7.35
C LEU A 111 -28.28 40.52 7.82
N GLU A 112 -29.59 40.57 8.03
CA GLU A 112 -30.38 39.38 8.34
C GLU A 112 -30.45 38.39 7.18
N GLY A 113 -30.66 38.88 5.96
CA GLY A 113 -30.62 38.04 4.77
C GLY A 113 -29.24 37.44 4.51
N GLU A 114 -28.16 38.21 4.75
CA GLU A 114 -26.79 37.72 4.68
C GLU A 114 -26.49 36.69 5.78
N GLN A 115 -27.00 36.92 7.00
CA GLN A 115 -26.87 36.00 8.12
C GLN A 115 -27.47 34.63 7.82
N GLU A 116 -28.68 34.61 7.28
CA GLU A 116 -29.36 33.38 6.97
C GLU A 116 -28.58 32.58 5.90
N LYS A 117 -28.11 33.24 4.84
CA LYS A 117 -27.29 32.62 3.79
C LYS A 117 -25.99 32.01 4.34
N LEU A 118 -25.30 32.73 5.22
CA LEU A 118 -24.08 32.23 5.85
C LEU A 118 -24.37 31.05 6.78
N THR A 119 -25.47 31.10 7.53
CA THR A 119 -25.89 30.00 8.41
C THR A 119 -26.22 28.73 7.61
N GLN A 120 -26.95 28.85 6.50
CA GLN A 120 -27.21 27.72 5.61
C GLN A 120 -25.92 27.17 4.98
N SER A 121 -24.99 28.05 4.61
CA SER A 121 -23.69 27.66 4.06
C SER A 121 -22.81 26.95 5.09
N GLU A 122 -22.84 27.41 6.35
CA GLU A 122 -22.17 26.76 7.49
C GLU A 122 -22.70 25.35 7.71
N GLN A 123 -24.02 25.16 7.73
CA GLN A 123 -24.63 23.84 7.90
C GLN A 123 -24.22 22.87 6.79
N ARG A 124 -24.24 23.33 5.53
CA ARG A 124 -23.79 22.53 4.38
C ARG A 124 -22.30 22.18 4.50
N LEU A 125 -21.46 23.11 4.94
CA LEU A 125 -20.04 22.87 5.14
C LEU A 125 -19.83 21.86 6.28
N ALA A 126 -20.53 22.00 7.40
CA ALA A 126 -20.46 21.08 8.53
C ALA A 126 -20.82 19.65 8.13
N GLN A 127 -21.90 19.47 7.34
CA GLN A 127 -22.28 18.17 6.81
C GLN A 127 -21.18 17.57 5.91
N LYS A 128 -20.57 18.38 5.04
CA LYS A 128 -19.46 17.94 4.18
C LYS A 128 -18.23 17.54 5.00
N VAL A 129 -17.90 18.29 6.06
CA VAL A 129 -16.78 17.96 6.95
C VAL A 129 -17.00 16.62 7.66
N GLU A 130 -18.21 16.35 8.15
CA GLU A 130 -18.51 15.07 8.81
C GLU A 130 -18.53 13.89 7.82
N ALA A 131 -19.07 14.09 6.61
CA ALA A 131 -19.00 13.10 5.55
C ALA A 131 -17.54 12.81 5.15
N PHE A 132 -16.70 13.85 5.08
CA PHE A 132 -15.28 13.71 4.79
C PHE A 132 -14.53 12.95 5.88
N LYS A 133 -14.82 13.21 7.16
CA LYS A 133 -14.27 12.45 8.29
C LYS A 133 -14.54 10.95 8.15
N SER A 134 -15.79 10.59 7.86
CA SER A 134 -16.17 9.18 7.68
C SER A 134 -15.45 8.55 6.49
N LYS A 135 -15.40 9.26 5.35
CA LYS A 135 -14.70 8.81 4.15
C LYS A 135 -13.20 8.66 4.37
N LYS A 136 -12.58 9.57 5.14
CA LYS A 136 -11.18 9.49 5.54
C LYS A 136 -10.90 8.19 6.28
N GLU A 137 -11.66 7.87 7.33
CA GLU A 137 -11.43 6.65 8.12
C GLU A 137 -11.59 5.38 7.27
N ILE A 138 -12.57 5.35 6.35
CA ILE A 138 -12.74 4.24 5.40
C ILE A 138 -11.50 4.09 4.51
N ILE A 139 -11.01 5.19 3.91
CA ILE A 139 -9.84 5.14 3.03
C ILE A 139 -8.58 4.72 3.80
N LYS A 140 -8.39 5.23 5.02
CA LYS A 140 -7.26 4.84 5.89
C LYS A 140 -7.29 3.33 6.20
N ALA A 141 -8.46 2.79 6.53
CA ALA A 141 -8.65 1.36 6.78
C ALA A 141 -8.37 0.52 5.52
N GLN A 142 -8.90 0.93 4.36
CA GLN A 142 -8.66 0.25 3.08
C GLN A 142 -7.17 0.27 2.69
N TYR A 143 -6.50 1.41 2.87
CA TYR A 143 -5.07 1.54 2.63
C TYR A 143 -4.25 0.62 3.55
N SER A 144 -4.58 0.56 4.84
CA SER A 144 -3.94 -0.34 5.80
C SER A 144 -4.15 -1.81 5.42
N ALA A 145 -5.34 -2.19 4.99
CA ALA A 145 -5.65 -3.56 4.55
C ALA A 145 -4.86 -3.92 3.28
N ALA A 146 -4.81 -3.04 2.28
CA ALA A 146 -4.03 -3.23 1.07
C ALA A 146 -2.52 -3.34 1.38
N GLN A 147 -1.99 -2.52 2.29
CA GLN A 147 -0.60 -2.61 2.74
C GLN A 147 -0.30 -3.96 3.41
N ALA A 148 -1.23 -4.49 4.23
CA ALA A 148 -1.09 -5.80 4.83
C ALA A 148 -1.11 -6.92 3.78
N GLN A 149 -1.99 -6.85 2.78
CA GLN A 149 -2.03 -7.81 1.67
C GLN A 149 -0.72 -7.84 0.88
N VAL A 150 -0.16 -6.67 0.55
CA VAL A 150 1.13 -6.57 -0.13
C VAL A 150 2.25 -7.20 0.72
N ARG A 151 2.29 -6.91 2.02
CA ARG A 151 3.29 -7.50 2.94
C ARG A 151 3.18 -9.03 3.02
N ILE A 152 1.97 -9.57 3.13
CA ILE A 152 1.73 -11.02 3.15
C ILE A 152 2.16 -11.64 1.82
N GLY A 153 1.77 -11.05 0.68
CA GLY A 153 2.17 -11.52 -0.65
C GLY A 153 3.69 -11.53 -0.84
N SER A 154 4.38 -10.46 -0.40
CA SER A 154 5.85 -10.41 -0.45
C SER A 154 6.51 -11.45 0.47
N ALA A 155 5.95 -11.69 1.65
CA ALA A 155 6.48 -12.69 2.59
C ALA A 155 6.29 -14.12 2.07
N LEU A 156 5.13 -14.41 1.47
CA LEU A 156 4.86 -15.71 0.83
C LEU A 156 5.75 -15.94 -0.40
N ASN A 157 5.98 -14.92 -1.22
CA ASN A 157 6.88 -15.03 -2.36
C ASN A 157 8.33 -15.23 -1.92
N GLY A 158 8.80 -14.49 -0.90
CA GLY A 158 10.14 -14.70 -0.33
C GLY A 158 10.33 -16.07 0.30
N LEU A 159 9.30 -16.59 0.99
CA LEU A 159 9.30 -17.95 1.52
C LEU A 159 9.28 -19.00 0.39
N SER A 160 8.54 -18.76 -0.71
CA SER A 160 8.49 -19.67 -1.85
C SER A 160 9.83 -19.78 -2.58
N GLU A 161 10.60 -18.70 -2.69
CA GLU A 161 11.97 -18.76 -3.21
C GLU A 161 12.87 -19.61 -2.29
N GLU A 162 12.82 -19.38 -0.98
CA GLU A 162 13.61 -20.14 0.00
C GLU A 162 13.23 -21.63 0.04
N MET A 163 11.93 -21.96 -0.04
CA MET A 163 11.47 -23.34 -0.11
C MET A 163 11.84 -24.03 -1.42
N GLY A 164 11.87 -23.30 -2.54
CA GLY A 164 12.35 -23.81 -3.83
C GLY A 164 13.83 -24.22 -3.77
N ASP A 165 14.67 -23.39 -3.15
CA ASP A 165 16.09 -23.68 -2.95
C ASP A 165 16.31 -24.89 -2.02
N VAL A 166 15.51 -24.99 -0.95
CA VAL A 166 15.55 -26.15 -0.05
C VAL A 166 15.13 -27.43 -0.78
N GLN A 167 14.04 -27.42 -1.56
CA GLN A 167 13.59 -28.59 -2.32
C GLN A 167 14.67 -29.08 -3.31
N LEU A 168 15.30 -28.16 -4.05
CA LEU A 168 16.42 -28.48 -4.95
C LEU A 168 17.61 -29.08 -4.19
N SER A 169 17.87 -28.66 -2.96
CA SER A 169 18.94 -29.22 -2.14
C SER A 169 18.63 -30.63 -1.64
N VAL A 170 17.36 -30.91 -1.30
CA VAL A 170 16.89 -32.24 -0.89
C VAL A 170 16.98 -33.21 -2.07
N GLU A 171 16.50 -32.84 -3.25
CA GLU A 171 16.59 -33.67 -4.46
C GLU A 171 18.03 -34.05 -4.80
N ARG A 172 18.98 -33.10 -4.68
CA ARG A 172 20.41 -33.41 -4.86
C ARG A 172 20.94 -34.38 -3.81
N ALA A 173 20.51 -34.24 -2.56
CA ALA A 173 20.93 -35.14 -1.48
C ALA A 173 20.40 -36.56 -1.69
N GLU A 174 19.15 -36.70 -2.14
CA GLU A 174 18.54 -37.97 -2.50
C GLU A 174 19.25 -38.62 -3.69
N ALA A 175 19.47 -37.88 -4.78
CA ALA A 175 20.19 -38.38 -5.96
C ALA A 175 21.62 -38.84 -5.62
N LYS A 176 22.32 -38.12 -4.74
CA LYS A 176 23.65 -38.52 -4.27
C LYS A 176 23.59 -39.78 -3.42
N THR A 177 22.59 -39.90 -2.56
CA THR A 177 22.37 -41.09 -1.72
C THR A 177 22.08 -42.31 -2.57
N GLU A 178 21.24 -42.18 -3.59
CA GLU A 178 20.92 -43.26 -4.52
C GLU A 178 22.16 -43.67 -5.33
N THR A 179 22.94 -42.70 -5.80
CA THR A 179 24.23 -42.99 -6.45
C THR A 179 25.19 -43.74 -5.51
N MET A 180 25.24 -43.37 -4.23
CA MET A 180 26.06 -44.07 -3.23
C MET A 180 25.55 -45.49 -2.97
N ARG A 181 24.23 -45.71 -2.91
CA ARG A 181 23.63 -47.04 -2.78
C ARG A 181 23.91 -47.92 -3.99
N ALA A 182 23.77 -47.38 -5.20
CA ALA A 182 24.09 -48.10 -6.43
C ALA A 182 25.58 -48.49 -6.49
N LYS A 183 26.48 -47.59 -6.05
CA LYS A 183 27.91 -47.90 -5.91
C LYS A 183 28.18 -48.96 -4.85
N ALA A 184 27.52 -48.89 -3.69
CA ALA A 184 27.65 -49.90 -2.65
C ALA A 184 27.18 -51.28 -3.16
N GLY A 185 26.01 -51.35 -3.81
CA GLY A 185 25.51 -52.59 -4.41
C GLY A 185 26.42 -53.14 -5.50
N ALA A 186 27.03 -52.29 -6.33
CA ALA A 186 28.03 -52.71 -7.31
C ALA A 186 29.32 -53.24 -6.64
N ILE A 187 29.73 -52.67 -5.50
CA ILE A 187 30.89 -53.16 -4.73
C ILE A 187 30.56 -54.52 -4.11
N ASP A 188 29.36 -54.68 -3.54
CA ASP A 188 28.90 -55.95 -2.97
C ASP A 188 28.83 -57.05 -4.07
N GLU A 189 28.30 -56.72 -5.26
CA GLU A 189 28.27 -57.65 -6.40
C GLU A 189 29.67 -58.01 -6.92
N LEU A 190 30.60 -57.05 -6.95
CA LEU A 190 32.01 -57.31 -7.29
C LEU A 190 32.73 -58.16 -6.22
N ALA A 191 32.30 -58.09 -4.96
CA ALA A 191 32.82 -58.92 -3.86
C ALA A 191 32.32 -60.36 -4.00
N ASP A 192 31.02 -60.53 -4.28
CA ASP A 192 30.41 -61.84 -4.52
C ASP A 192 30.96 -62.53 -5.77
N LEU A 193 31.32 -61.77 -6.81
CA LEU A 193 31.99 -62.27 -8.02
C LEU A 193 33.47 -62.62 -7.82
N GLY A 194 34.04 -62.39 -6.63
CA GLY A 194 35.43 -62.74 -6.30
C GLY A 194 36.49 -61.87 -6.98
N VAL A 195 36.10 -60.75 -7.62
CA VAL A 195 37.01 -59.86 -8.36
C VAL A 195 37.82 -58.96 -7.41
N LEU A 196 37.30 -58.67 -6.23
CA LEU A 196 37.97 -57.82 -5.23
C LEU A 196 39.18 -58.50 -4.55
N ASP A 197 39.30 -59.82 -4.61
CA ASP A 197 40.43 -60.57 -4.03
C ASP A 197 41.74 -60.37 -4.83
N ASP A 198 41.65 -59.91 -6.09
CA ASP A 198 42.79 -59.68 -6.99
C ASP A 198 43.42 -58.28 -6.85
N VAL A 199 42.86 -57.39 -6.00
CA VAL A 199 43.36 -56.01 -5.83
C VAL A 199 44.04 -55.78 -4.48
N SER A 200 43.90 -56.70 -3.52
CA SER A 200 44.65 -56.68 -2.26
C SER A 200 45.94 -57.47 -2.43
N GLY A 201 46.97 -56.82 -2.98
CA GLY A 201 48.29 -57.41 -3.29
C GLY A 201 48.99 -58.11 -2.13
N THR A 202 48.63 -59.36 -1.85
CA THR A 202 49.27 -60.21 -0.85
C THR A 202 49.38 -61.65 -1.37
N SER A 203 50.56 -61.99 -1.88
CA SER A 203 51.13 -63.34 -2.05
C SER A 203 50.29 -64.40 -2.78
N SER A 204 50.44 -64.46 -4.11
CA SER A 204 50.06 -65.62 -4.92
C SER A 204 51.10 -66.75 -4.79
N ASP A 205 50.65 -67.87 -4.23
CA ASP A 205 51.40 -69.12 -3.98
C ASP A 205 51.68 -69.88 -5.30
N PRO A 206 52.94 -70.26 -5.62
CA PRO A 206 53.32 -70.98 -6.85
C PRO A 206 52.62 -72.33 -7.07
N LEU A 207 52.00 -72.93 -6.05
CA LEU A 207 51.25 -74.18 -6.16
C LEU A 207 49.96 -74.06 -7.02
N SER A 208 49.38 -72.86 -7.08
CA SER A 208 48.13 -72.59 -7.82
C SER A 208 48.29 -72.59 -9.35
N LYS A 209 49.47 -72.20 -9.85
CA LYS A 209 49.79 -72.23 -11.29
C LYS A 209 50.01 -73.65 -11.81
N GLU A 210 50.58 -74.53 -11.01
CA GLU A 210 50.90 -75.91 -11.40
C GLU A 210 49.65 -76.82 -11.45
N LEU A 211 48.64 -76.53 -10.61
CA LEU A 211 47.33 -77.20 -10.64
C LEU A 211 46.45 -76.79 -11.84
N ALA A 212 46.60 -75.55 -12.34
CA ALA A 212 45.88 -75.06 -13.52
C ALA A 212 46.42 -75.69 -14.82
N GLU A 213 47.72 -75.96 -14.92
CA GLU A 213 48.31 -76.63 -16.10
C GLU A 213 47.95 -78.13 -16.16
N LEU A 214 47.83 -78.81 -15.02
CA LEU A 214 47.39 -80.21 -14.94
C LEU A 214 45.91 -80.41 -15.29
N THR A 215 45.05 -79.44 -14.96
CA THR A 215 43.62 -79.49 -15.32
C THR A 215 43.37 -79.05 -16.77
N ALA A 216 44.20 -78.17 -17.32
CA ALA A 216 44.15 -77.80 -18.74
C ALA A 216 44.58 -78.94 -19.67
N SER A 217 45.57 -79.76 -19.27
CA SER A 217 45.99 -80.92 -20.06
C SER A 217 44.91 -82.02 -20.09
N GLN A 218 44.35 -82.39 -18.94
CA GLN A 218 43.29 -83.43 -18.89
C GLN A 218 42.06 -83.12 -19.76
N ASN A 219 41.64 -81.85 -19.83
CA ASN A 219 40.48 -81.47 -20.66
C ASN A 219 40.76 -81.58 -22.17
N VAL A 220 42.01 -81.38 -22.61
CA VAL A 220 42.38 -81.44 -24.04
C VAL A 220 42.47 -82.88 -24.53
N GLU A 221 42.96 -83.80 -23.70
CA GLU A 221 42.97 -85.24 -24.03
C GLU A 221 41.55 -85.83 -24.13
N ASP A 222 40.64 -85.42 -23.25
CA ASP A 222 39.23 -85.86 -23.25
C ASP A 222 38.45 -85.29 -24.45
N GLU A 223 38.70 -84.05 -24.87
CA GLU A 223 38.13 -83.47 -26.10
C GLU A 223 38.66 -84.15 -27.37
N LEU A 224 39.94 -84.53 -27.41
CA LEU A 224 40.53 -85.22 -28.57
C LEU A 224 39.97 -86.64 -28.75
N ALA A 225 39.68 -87.33 -27.64
CA ALA A 225 39.06 -88.66 -27.66
C ALA A 225 37.61 -88.61 -28.14
N ALA A 226 36.84 -87.59 -27.72
CA ALA A 226 35.48 -87.36 -28.20
C ALA A 226 35.43 -87.01 -29.70
N LEU A 227 36.39 -86.24 -30.20
CA LEU A 227 36.51 -85.87 -31.62
C LEU A 227 36.85 -87.06 -32.54
N ARG A 228 37.59 -88.07 -32.06
CA ARG A 228 37.89 -89.28 -32.84
C ARG A 228 36.74 -90.28 -32.89
N ALA A 229 35.88 -90.32 -31.88
CA ALA A 229 34.72 -91.21 -31.84
C ALA A 229 33.53 -90.70 -32.68
N GLY A 230 33.52 -89.41 -33.06
CA GLY A 230 32.40 -88.75 -33.74
C GLY A 230 32.50 -88.62 -35.28
N LEU A 231 33.49 -89.22 -35.95
CA LEU A 231 33.70 -89.06 -37.40
C LEU A 231 33.21 -90.30 -38.20
N PRO A 232 32.03 -90.25 -38.86
CA PRO A 232 31.63 -91.18 -39.93
C PRO A 232 32.31 -90.83 -41.28
N PRO A 233 32.43 -91.80 -42.23
CA PRO A 233 33.19 -91.64 -43.47
C PRO A 233 32.51 -90.73 -44.50
N ALA A 234 33.34 -90.13 -45.35
CA ALA A 234 33.00 -89.10 -46.33
C ALA A 234 32.17 -89.58 -47.54
N ASP A 235 31.23 -88.73 -47.99
CA ASP A 235 30.71 -88.52 -49.37
C ASP A 235 29.48 -87.59 -49.27
N ASP A 236 29.08 -86.72 -50.20
CA ASP A 236 29.62 -86.08 -51.41
C ASP A 236 28.59 -84.97 -51.77
N LYS A 237 29.05 -83.82 -52.31
CA LYS A 237 28.31 -82.77 -53.09
C LYS A 237 27.09 -82.04 -52.48
N ARG A 238 26.74 -80.80 -52.88
CA ARG A 238 27.35 -79.62 -53.53
C ARG A 238 26.22 -78.57 -53.64
N ALA A 239 26.60 -77.29 -53.63
CA ALA A 239 25.89 -76.14 -54.22
C ALA A 239 24.72 -75.50 -53.40
N LEU A 240 25.07 -74.46 -52.62
CA LEU A 240 24.90 -73.02 -52.91
C LEU A 240 23.81 -72.58 -53.92
N PRO A 241 23.45 -71.28 -53.95
CA PRO A 241 23.28 -70.26 -52.90
C PRO A 241 21.96 -69.46 -53.13
N GLY A 242 21.63 -68.45 -52.32
CA GLY A 242 21.88 -67.02 -52.64
C GLY A 242 20.88 -66.49 -53.69
N GLY A 243 20.15 -65.40 -53.52
CA GLY A 243 20.30 -64.20 -52.71
C GLY A 243 19.34 -63.16 -53.29
#